data_AF-A0A922WQF3-F1
#
_entry.id   AF-A0A922WQF3-F1
#
_cell.length_a   1.000
_cell.length_b   1.000
_cell.length_c   1.000
_cell.angle_alpha   90.00
_cell.angle_beta   90.00
_cell.angle_gamma   90.00
#
_symmetry.space_group_name_H-M   'P 1'
#
loop_
_entity.id
_entity.type
_entity.pdbx_description
1 polymer ?
#
loop_
_entity_poly.entity_id
_entity_poly.type
_entity_poly.pdbx_seq_one_letter_code
_entity_poly.pdbx_strand_id
1 'polypeptide(L)'
;MIDWNSVAALLDPLYPVSKGEPAWPPVAMFRALLLSIWYDLSDVKLAEALDDRSSFRRFCGFSASEATPERTAFVRFRRLMVAYNLDRSLFEAVTLQLKSKAEMVKTGTLVDAQHCLCQ
;
A
#
# COMPACT_ATOMS: atom_id res chain seq x y z
N MET A 1 16.26 3.17 -0.86
CA MET A 1 15.11 3.60 -1.69
C MET A 1 14.41 2.40 -2.30
N ILE A 2 13.11 2.23 -2.05
CA ILE A 2 12.26 1.21 -2.71
C ILE A 2 12.07 1.63 -4.17
N ASP A 3 12.22 0.69 -5.10
CA ASP A 3 11.93 0.86 -6.52
C ASP A 3 10.41 0.79 -6.75
N TRP A 4 9.80 1.97 -6.76
CA TRP A 4 8.37 2.13 -7.01
C TRP A 4 7.99 1.90 -8.48
N ASN A 5 8.96 1.95 -9.40
CA ASN A 5 8.71 1.69 -10.83
C ASN A 5 8.35 0.22 -11.06
N SER A 6 9.10 -0.71 -10.45
CA SER A 6 8.79 -2.14 -10.48
C SER A 6 7.41 -2.45 -9.89
N VAL A 7 7.05 -1.76 -8.80
CA VAL A 7 5.73 -1.88 -8.17
C VAL A 7 4.64 -1.31 -9.09
N ALA A 8 4.88 -0.16 -9.72
CA ALA A 8 3.95 0.45 -10.66
C ALA A 8 3.69 -0.47 -11.88
N ALA A 9 4.74 -1.10 -12.41
CA ALA A 9 4.62 -2.06 -13.52
C ALA A 9 3.78 -3.29 -13.14
N LEU A 10 3.89 -3.78 -11.90
CA LEU A 10 3.04 -4.87 -11.39
C LEU A 10 1.59 -4.42 -11.14
N LEU A 11 1.37 -3.13 -10.87
CA LEU A 11 0.04 -2.54 -10.67
C LEU A 11 -0.62 -2.11 -11.99
N ASP A 12 0.13 -2.02 -13.09
CA ASP A 12 -0.36 -1.70 -14.44
C ASP A 12 -1.62 -2.49 -14.86
N PRO A 13 -1.68 -3.84 -14.71
CA PRO A 13 -2.88 -4.60 -15.04
C PRO A 13 -4.10 -4.29 -14.17
N LEU A 14 -3.93 -3.72 -12.96
CA LEU A 14 -5.06 -3.31 -12.11
C LEU A 14 -5.74 -2.04 -12.61
N TYR A 15 -4.99 -1.17 -13.30
CA TYR A 15 -5.45 0.11 -13.80
C TYR A 15 -5.06 0.28 -15.28
N PRO A 16 -5.73 -0.45 -16.19
CA PRO A 16 -5.53 -0.21 -17.60
C PRO A 16 -5.94 1.25 -17.90
N VAL A 17 -4.98 2.04 -18.40
CA VAL A 17 -5.14 3.45 -18.80
C VAL A 17 -6.39 3.70 -19.67
N SER A 18 -6.88 2.65 -20.35
CA SER A 18 -8.08 2.68 -21.20
C SER A 18 -9.43 2.67 -20.46
N LYS A 19 -9.49 2.33 -19.16
CA LYS A 19 -10.75 2.28 -18.38
C LYS A 19 -10.90 3.46 -17.43
N GLY A 20 -10.82 4.67 -17.98
CA GLY A 20 -11.07 5.91 -17.23
C GLY A 20 -10.03 6.22 -16.16
N GLU A 21 -10.01 7.47 -15.69
CA GLU A 21 -9.12 7.86 -14.59
C GLU A 21 -9.34 6.93 -13.39
N PRO A 22 -8.28 6.25 -12.91
CA PRO A 22 -8.29 5.59 -11.61
C PRO A 22 -8.86 6.54 -10.57
N ALA A 23 -9.84 6.09 -9.78
CA ALA A 23 -10.32 6.90 -8.65
C ALA A 23 -9.18 7.31 -7.70
N TRP A 24 -8.11 6.52 -7.63
CA TRP A 24 -6.89 6.80 -6.87
C TRP A 24 -5.64 6.20 -7.55
N PRO A 25 -4.47 6.85 -7.46
CA PRO A 25 -3.23 6.34 -8.03
C PRO A 25 -2.80 5.02 -7.33
N PRO A 26 -2.52 3.94 -8.10
CA PRO A 26 -2.26 2.61 -7.53
C PRO A 26 -1.02 2.57 -6.62
N VAL A 27 0.03 3.32 -6.99
CA VAL A 27 1.26 3.42 -6.19
C VAL A 27 0.97 4.09 -4.84
N ALA A 28 0.10 5.11 -4.80
CA ALA A 28 -0.25 5.80 -3.57
C ALA A 28 -1.08 4.90 -2.64
N MET A 29 -2.04 4.16 -3.20
CA MET A 29 -2.82 3.15 -2.47
C MET A 29 -1.92 2.09 -1.85
N PHE A 30 -0.95 1.59 -2.63
CA PHE A 30 0.00 0.59 -2.13
C PHE A 30 0.92 1.14 -1.04
N ARG A 31 1.39 2.40 -1.16
CA ARG A 31 2.15 3.07 -0.10
C ARG A 31 1.35 3.23 1.19
N ALA A 32 0.08 3.57 1.09
CA ALA A 32 -0.81 3.65 2.24
C ALA A 32 -0.99 2.27 2.90
N LEU A 33 -1.12 1.19 2.12
CA LEU A 33 -1.14 -0.17 2.67
C LEU A 33 0.16 -0.51 3.41
N LEU A 34 1.31 -0.09 2.91
CA LEU A 34 2.58 -0.27 3.63
C LEU A 34 2.59 0.47 4.97
N LEU A 35 2.05 1.69 5.02
CA LEU A 35 1.87 2.42 6.29
C LEU A 35 0.96 1.63 7.24
N SER A 36 -0.13 1.02 6.75
CA SER A 36 -0.97 0.18 7.61
C SER A 36 -0.23 -1.02 8.17
N ILE A 37 0.69 -1.62 7.41
CA ILE A 37 1.49 -2.77 7.89
C ILE A 37 2.58 -2.31 8.86
N TRP A 38 3.29 -1.22 8.57
CA TRP A 38 4.40 -0.74 9.41
C TRP A 38 3.93 -0.16 10.75
N TYR A 39 2.76 0.47 10.76
CA TYR A 39 2.17 1.09 11.96
C TYR A 39 1.03 0.25 12.56
N ASP A 40 0.78 -0.95 12.05
CA ASP A 40 -0.32 -1.84 12.46
C ASP A 40 -1.69 -1.12 12.52
N LEU A 41 -2.01 -0.37 11.46
CA LEU A 41 -3.25 0.39 11.33
C LEU A 41 -4.33 -0.43 10.61
N SER A 42 -5.57 -0.36 11.10
CA SER A 42 -6.72 -0.85 10.33
C SER A 42 -7.01 0.06 9.14
N ASP A 43 -7.75 -0.41 8.12
CA ASP A 43 -8.12 0.42 6.95
C ASP A 43 -8.89 1.70 7.36
N VAL A 44 -9.58 1.68 8.51
CA VAL A 44 -10.23 2.86 9.10
C VAL A 44 -9.18 3.83 9.62
N LYS A 45 -8.29 3.36 10.50
CA LYS A 45 -7.23 4.19 11.09
C LYS A 45 -6.26 4.72 10.04
N LEU A 46 -6.01 3.96 8.97
CA LEU A 46 -5.19 4.39 7.85
C LEU A 46 -5.83 5.58 7.13
N ALA A 47 -7.12 5.52 6.83
CA ALA A 47 -7.85 6.61 6.19
C ALA A 47 -7.88 7.85 7.09
N GLU A 48 -8.17 7.68 8.38
CA GLU A 48 -8.13 8.77 9.37
C GLU A 48 -6.71 9.35 9.48
N ALA A 49 -5.67 8.52 9.51
CA ALA A 49 -4.29 9.00 9.60
C ALA A 49 -3.83 9.72 8.33
N LEU A 50 -4.33 9.33 7.16
CA LEU A 50 -4.08 10.08 5.92
C LEU A 50 -4.74 11.45 5.94
N ASP A 51 -5.93 11.55 6.53
CA ASP A 51 -6.64 12.82 6.61
C ASP A 51 -6.04 13.75 7.68
N ASP A 52 -5.70 13.19 8.86
CA ASP A 52 -5.12 13.91 10.00
C ASP A 52 -3.64 14.27 9.79
N ARG A 53 -2.84 13.37 9.20
CA ARG A 53 -1.38 13.53 9.08
C ARG A 53 -0.96 13.83 7.65
N SER A 54 -0.58 15.08 7.42
CA SER A 54 0.05 15.53 6.17
C SER A 54 1.31 14.75 5.79
N SER A 55 2.07 14.24 6.77
CA SER A 55 3.22 13.35 6.53
C SER A 55 2.83 12.06 5.80
N PHE A 56 1.67 11.48 6.12
CA PHE A 56 1.20 10.24 5.50
C PHE A 56 0.71 10.52 4.07
N ARG A 57 -0.01 11.63 3.86
CA ARG A 57 -0.35 12.13 2.51
C ARG A 57 0.90 12.27 1.66
N ARG A 58 1.92 12.98 2.17
CA ARG A 58 3.17 13.25 1.45
C ARG A 58 3.95 11.97 1.13
N PHE A 59 3.93 10.98 2.03
CA PHE A 59 4.54 9.68 1.77
C PHE A 59 3.83 8.95 0.62
N CYS A 60 2.50 8.92 0.66
CA CYS A 60 1.69 8.29 -0.39
C CYS A 60 1.75 9.04 -1.73
N GLY A 61 2.12 10.33 -1.70
CA GLY A 61 2.19 11.19 -2.87
C GLY A 61 0.91 11.98 -3.13
N PHE A 62 0.01 12.05 -2.15
CA PHE A 62 -1.18 12.92 -2.21
C PHE A 62 -0.78 14.37 -1.93
N SER A 63 -1.37 15.30 -2.70
CA SER A 63 -1.24 16.73 -2.42
C SER A 63 -2.03 17.10 -1.15
N ALA A 64 -1.63 18.18 -0.48
CA ALA A 64 -2.29 18.64 0.75
C ALA A 64 -3.76 19.07 0.52
N SER A 65 -4.09 19.47 -0.71
CA SER A 65 -5.44 19.90 -1.12
C SER A 65 -6.23 18.79 -1.81
N GLU A 66 -5.62 17.61 -2.02
CA GLU A 66 -6.26 16.49 -2.68
C GLU A 66 -7.02 15.65 -1.66
N ALA A 67 -8.19 15.16 -2.08
CA ALA A 67 -8.94 14.23 -1.26
C ALA A 67 -8.08 12.98 -0.99
N THR A 68 -8.28 12.34 0.15
CA THR A 68 -7.61 11.08 0.48
C THR A 68 -8.56 9.90 0.30
N PRO A 69 -8.02 8.72 -0.04
CA PRO A 69 -8.81 7.50 -0.10
C PRO A 69 -9.42 7.17 1.25
N GLU A 70 -10.72 6.93 1.26
CA GLU A 70 -11.44 6.42 2.43
C GLU A 70 -11.21 4.92 2.64
N ARG A 71 -11.67 4.39 3.79
CA ARG A 71 -11.66 2.96 4.11
C ARG A 71 -12.13 2.08 2.95
N THR A 72 -13.21 2.48 2.28
CA THR A 72 -13.82 1.71 1.19
C THR A 72 -12.91 1.60 -0.02
N ALA A 73 -12.07 2.61 -0.28
CA ALA A 73 -11.07 2.57 -1.34
C ALA A 73 -10.01 1.51 -1.06
N PHE A 74 -9.51 1.42 0.18
CA PHE A 74 -8.54 0.39 0.58
C PHE A 74 -9.10 -1.02 0.44
N VAL A 75 -10.34 -1.22 0.90
CA VAL A 75 -11.03 -2.51 0.79
C VAL A 75 -11.22 -2.91 -0.69
N ARG A 76 -11.62 -1.96 -1.55
CA ARG A 76 -11.75 -2.21 -3.00
C ARG A 76 -10.41 -2.55 -3.64
N PHE A 77 -9.35 -1.83 -3.29
CA PHE A 77 -8.01 -2.06 -3.81
C PHE A 77 -7.46 -3.43 -3.40
N ARG A 78 -7.60 -3.83 -2.12
CA ARG A 78 -7.25 -5.18 -1.66
C ARG A 78 -8.01 -6.26 -2.44
N ARG A 79 -9.31 -6.07 -2.66
CA ARG A 79 -10.12 -7.01 -3.47
C ARG A 79 -9.63 -7.11 -4.91
N LEU A 80 -9.26 -5.99 -5.52
CA LEU A 80 -8.67 -5.98 -6.86
C LEU A 80 -7.33 -6.73 -6.88
N MET A 81 -6.42 -6.47 -5.94
CA MET A 81 -5.15 -7.18 -5.86
C MET A 81 -5.35 -8.70 -5.74
N VAL A 82 -6.26 -9.15 -4.88
CA VAL A 82 -6.58 -10.58 -4.72
C VAL A 82 -7.23 -11.16 -5.98
N ALA A 83 -8.15 -10.42 -6.63
CA ALA A 83 -8.79 -10.87 -7.85
C ALA A 83 -7.80 -11.11 -9.00
N TYR A 84 -6.75 -10.29 -9.07
CA TYR A 84 -5.67 -10.44 -10.05
C TYR A 84 -4.52 -11.33 -9.54
N ASN A 85 -4.62 -11.90 -8.33
CA ASN A 85 -3.55 -12.65 -7.65
C ASN A 85 -2.22 -11.89 -7.55
N LEU A 86 -2.28 -10.55 -7.54
CA LEU A 86 -1.12 -9.66 -7.46
C LEU A 86 -0.75 -9.34 -6.02
N ASP A 87 -1.62 -9.64 -5.05
CA ASP A 87 -1.36 -9.43 -3.63
C ASP A 87 -0.03 -10.05 -3.20
N ARG A 88 0.20 -11.32 -3.56
CA ARG A 88 1.42 -12.03 -3.23
C ARG A 88 2.63 -11.49 -3.99
N SER A 89 2.51 -11.32 -5.31
CA SER A 89 3.64 -10.86 -6.14
C SER A 89 4.10 -9.45 -5.77
N LEU A 90 3.17 -8.53 -5.48
CA LEU A 90 3.49 -7.17 -5.05
C LEU A 90 4.11 -7.16 -3.66
N PHE A 91 3.50 -7.90 -2.72
CA PHE A 91 4.01 -7.98 -1.36
C PHE A 91 5.38 -8.65 -1.31
N GLU A 92 5.60 -9.69 -2.10
CA GLU A 92 6.87 -10.38 -2.23
C GLU A 92 7.93 -9.51 -2.89
N ALA A 93 7.61 -8.81 -3.99
CA ALA A 93 8.52 -7.88 -4.64
C ALA A 93 8.98 -6.77 -3.67
N VAL A 94 8.06 -6.21 -2.89
CA VAL A 94 8.39 -5.16 -1.91
C VAL A 94 9.11 -5.75 -0.70
N THR A 95 8.69 -6.91 -0.21
CA THR A 95 9.38 -7.63 0.86
C THR A 95 10.78 -8.03 0.45
N LEU A 96 11.03 -8.40 -0.81
CA LEU A 96 12.35 -8.75 -1.32
C LEU A 96 13.25 -7.51 -1.39
N GLN A 97 12.73 -6.40 -1.92
CA GLN A 97 13.42 -5.12 -1.92
C GLN A 97 13.70 -4.61 -0.50
N LEU A 98 12.76 -4.81 0.41
CA LEU A 98 12.91 -4.51 1.82
C LEU A 98 13.91 -5.45 2.46
N LYS A 99 13.87 -6.77 2.27
CA LYS A 99 14.83 -7.75 2.83
C LYS A 99 16.25 -7.47 2.37
N SER A 100 16.44 -7.24 1.07
CA SER A 100 17.72 -6.83 0.48
C SER A 100 18.27 -5.54 1.11
N LYS A 101 17.40 -4.70 1.69
CA LYS A 101 17.77 -3.47 2.42
C LYS A 101 17.62 -3.58 3.94
N ALA A 102 16.94 -4.58 4.46
CA ALA A 102 16.69 -4.82 5.88
C ALA A 102 17.85 -5.61 6.50
N GLU A 103 18.69 -6.24 5.69
CA GLU A 103 20.06 -6.56 6.12
C GLU A 103 20.85 -5.30 6.54
N MET A 104 20.47 -4.10 6.08
CA MET A 104 20.94 -2.80 6.59
C MET A 104 20.04 -2.18 7.68
N VAL A 105 18.80 -2.65 7.86
CA VAL A 105 17.83 -2.11 8.83
C VAL A 105 17.45 -3.20 9.84
N LYS A 106 18.46 -3.77 10.51
CA LYS A 106 18.27 -4.52 11.76
C LYS A 106 18.00 -3.55 12.92
N THR A 107 17.02 -2.67 12.82
CA THR A 107 16.51 -1.92 13.99
C THR A 107 15.12 -1.34 13.68
N GLY A 108 14.07 -2.00 14.16
CA GLY A 108 12.73 -1.41 14.24
C GLY A 108 11.67 -2.07 13.35
N THR A 109 10.98 -3.05 13.94
CA THR A 109 9.60 -3.46 13.59
C THR A 109 9.45 -4.41 12.39
N LEU A 110 9.84 -5.66 12.62
CA LEU A 110 9.25 -6.82 11.95
C LEU A 110 7.80 -6.96 12.47
N VAL A 111 6.82 -6.53 11.68
CA VAL A 111 5.44 -7.00 11.86
C VAL A 111 5.36 -8.41 11.31
N ASP A 112 5.66 -9.37 12.18
CA ASP A 112 5.23 -10.75 12.07
C ASP A 112 3.76 -10.78 12.52
N ALA A 113 2.83 -10.67 11.57
CA ALA A 113 1.44 -11.03 11.81
C ALA A 113 1.24 -12.42 11.24
N GLN A 114 1.61 -13.42 12.04
CA GLN A 114 1.10 -14.76 11.94
C GLN A 114 -0.43 -14.70 11.88
N HIS A 115 -0.96 -14.95 10.68
CA HIS A 115 -2.05 -15.88 10.45
C HIS A 115 -3.04 -16.08 11.63
N CYS A 116 -3.88 -15.07 11.91
CA CYS A 116 -5.12 -15.29 12.65
C CYS A 116 -6.24 -15.64 11.66
N LEU A 117 -6.29 -16.91 11.26
CA LEU A 117 -7.47 -17.55 10.68
C LEU A 117 -7.88 -18.68 11.63
N CYS A 118 -9.00 -18.48 12.31
CA CYS A 118 -10.02 -19.45 12.74
C CYS A 118 -10.67 -18.98 14.06
N GLN A 119 -11.81 -18.31 13.94
CA GLN A 119 -13.00 -18.61 14.75
C GLN A 119 -14.09 -19.07 13.80
#